data_AF-A0A942A7B3-F1
#
_entry.id   AF-A0A942A7B3-F1
#
_cell.length_a   1.000
_cell.length_b   1.000
_cell.length_c   1.000
_cell.angle_alpha   90.00
_cell.angle_beta   90.00
_cell.angle_gamma   90.00
#
_symmetry.space_group_name_H-M   'P 1'
#
loop_
_entity.id
_entity.type
_entity.pdbx_description
1 polymer ?
#
loop_
_entity_poly.entity_id
_entity_poly.type
_entity_poly.pdbx_seq_one_letter_code
_entity_poly.pdbx_strand_id
1 'polypeptide(L)'
;MKPKFKGTPGSWYIERHEYDGGYKEVEISAVIDPIHGHSTTICIMSDYEEDQMDDNARLIAAAPELLESLQKTNDLLKDLDNTHTGDSRYADFAIQYSENRKLIEKALGI
;
A
#
# COMPACT_ATOMS: atom_id res chain seq x y z
N MET A 1 -10.68 20.00 -11.10
CA MET A 1 -9.23 19.67 -11.22
C MET A 1 -9.15 18.16 -11.45
N LYS A 2 -8.50 17.67 -12.50
CA LYS A 2 -8.32 16.22 -12.68
C LYS A 2 -7.38 15.70 -11.58
N PRO A 3 -7.68 14.57 -10.91
CA PRO A 3 -6.75 14.00 -9.95
C PRO A 3 -5.46 13.65 -10.68
N LYS A 4 -4.31 14.19 -10.23
CA LYS A 4 -3.01 13.70 -10.70
C LYS A 4 -2.90 12.24 -10.26
N PHE A 5 -2.69 11.34 -11.22
CA PHE A 5 -2.30 9.96 -10.94
C PHE A 5 -1.02 10.00 -10.08
N LYS A 6 -1.05 9.38 -8.89
CA LYS A 6 0.09 9.25 -7.97
C LYS A 6 0.67 7.83 -7.96
N GLY A 7 0.65 7.12 -9.09
CA GLY A 7 1.53 5.96 -9.23
C GLY A 7 2.99 6.39 -9.04
N THR A 8 3.86 5.45 -8.71
CA THR A 8 5.30 5.71 -8.59
C THR A 8 5.84 6.31 -9.90
N PRO A 9 6.32 7.57 -9.90
CA PRO A 9 6.88 8.16 -11.10
C PRO A 9 8.30 7.64 -11.33
N GLY A 10 8.63 7.31 -12.59
CA GLY A 10 10.01 7.06 -13.01
C GLY A 10 10.52 5.63 -12.80
N SER A 11 11.82 5.45 -13.02
CA SER A 11 12.48 4.16 -12.81
C SER A 11 12.66 3.90 -11.31
N TRP A 12 12.47 2.66 -10.91
CA TRP A 12 12.62 2.18 -9.55
C TRP A 12 13.52 0.95 -9.56
N TYR A 13 14.14 0.69 -8.42
CA TYR A 13 14.97 -0.48 -8.23
C TYR A 13 14.62 -1.16 -6.92
N ILE A 14 15.08 -2.41 -6.78
CA ILE A 14 14.78 -3.29 -5.66
C ILE A 14 16.10 -3.62 -4.97
N GLU A 15 16.16 -3.38 -3.67
CA GLU A 15 17.26 -3.81 -2.81
C GLU A 15 16.76 -4.90 -1.87
N ARG A 16 17.65 -5.86 -1.58
CA ARG A 16 17.38 -6.95 -0.65
C ARG A 16 18.43 -6.89 0.44
N HIS A 17 17.96 -6.83 1.67
CA HIS A 17 18.80 -6.77 2.84
C HIS A 17 18.61 -8.05 3.65
N GLU A 18 19.73 -8.63 4.08
CA GLU A 18 19.75 -9.74 5.02
C GLU A 18 20.60 -9.30 6.20
N TYR A 19 20.00 -9.33 7.39
CA TYR A 19 20.60 -8.85 8.62
C TYR A 19 20.92 -10.02 9.55
N ASP A 20 21.86 -9.77 10.46
CA ASP A 20 22.23 -10.74 11.50
C ASP A 20 20.99 -11.18 12.29
N GLY A 21 20.77 -12.50 12.36
CA GLY A 21 19.57 -13.10 12.94
C GLY A 21 18.57 -13.65 11.91
N GLY A 22 18.88 -13.58 10.61
CA GLY A 22 18.06 -14.15 9.55
C GLY A 22 16.87 -13.28 9.14
N TYR A 23 16.84 -12.03 9.61
CA TYR A 23 15.85 -11.04 9.21
C TYR A 23 16.14 -10.59 7.78
N LYS A 24 15.12 -10.63 6.93
CA LYS A 24 15.20 -10.29 5.51
C LYS A 24 14.22 -9.20 5.16
N GLU A 25 14.64 -8.30 4.29
CA GLU A 25 13.90 -7.12 3.86
C GLU A 25 14.01 -6.93 2.36
N VAL A 26 12.93 -6.48 1.74
CA VAL A 26 12.88 -5.96 0.38
C VAL A 26 12.53 -4.48 0.45
N GLU A 27 13.42 -3.64 -0.08
CA GLU A 27 13.20 -2.21 -0.25
C GLU A 27 12.97 -1.89 -1.73
N ILE A 28 11.95 -1.08 -2.01
CA ILE A 28 11.73 -0.48 -3.33
C ILE A 28 11.91 1.03 -3.24
N SER A 29 12.82 1.53 -4.07
CA SER A 29 13.20 2.93 -4.11
C SER A 29 12.98 3.56 -5.50
N ALA A 30 12.38 4.75 -5.54
CA ALA A 30 12.20 5.54 -6.77
C ALA A 30 13.45 6.38 -7.01
N VAL A 31 13.94 6.41 -8.25
CA VAL A 31 15.04 7.31 -8.64
C VAL A 31 14.47 8.71 -8.86
N ILE A 32 14.85 9.65 -8.00
CA ILE A 32 14.43 11.06 -8.06
C ILE A 32 15.43 11.87 -8.90
N ASP A 33 16.72 11.63 -8.70
CA ASP A 33 17.81 12.27 -9.44
C ASP A 33 18.91 11.26 -9.77
N PRO A 34 18.95 10.73 -11.00
CA PRO A 34 19.95 9.74 -11.39
C PRO A 34 21.37 10.32 -11.50
N ILE A 35 21.52 11.64 -11.63
CA ILE A 35 22.82 12.30 -11.80
C ILE A 35 23.54 12.39 -10.45
N HIS A 36 22.78 12.67 -9.40
CA HIS A 36 23.31 12.79 -8.03
C HIS A 36 23.07 11.54 -7.18
N GLY A 37 22.43 10.51 -7.74
CA GLY A 37 22.12 9.26 -7.03
C GLY A 37 21.05 9.42 -5.96
N HIS A 38 20.16 10.41 -6.07
CA HIS A 38 19.10 10.60 -5.09
C HIS A 38 17.93 9.67 -5.42
N SER A 39 17.59 8.83 -4.45
CA SER A 39 16.39 7.99 -4.45
C SER A 39 15.52 8.30 -3.24
N THR A 40 14.26 7.88 -3.30
CA THR A 40 13.36 7.87 -2.15
C THR A 40 12.74 6.49 -2.01
N THR A 41 12.72 5.99 -0.78
CA THR A 41 12.04 4.75 -0.45
C THR A 41 10.54 4.91 -0.64
N ILE A 42 9.93 3.93 -1.31
CA ILE A 42 8.48 3.86 -1.58
C ILE A 42 7.84 2.79 -0.69
N CYS A 43 8.52 1.65 -0.54
CA CYS A 43 8.02 0.49 0.17
C CYS A 43 9.18 -0.27 0.80
N ILE A 44 9.01 -0.68 2.06
CA ILE A 44 9.85 -1.64 2.76
C ILE A 44 8.94 -2.79 3.18
N MET A 45 9.38 -4.02 2.95
CA MET A 45 8.68 -5.22 3.38
C MET A 45 9.63 -6.19 4.03
N SER A 46 9.19 -6.76 5.16
CA SER A 46 9.98 -7.65 5.98
C SER A 46 9.12 -8.76 6.55
N ASP A 47 9.73 -9.88 6.94
CA ASP A 47 9.07 -10.98 7.65
C ASP A 47 7.87 -11.64 6.91
N TYR A 48 7.89 -11.63 5.57
CA TYR A 48 6.97 -12.42 4.72
C TYR A 48 7.65 -13.69 4.19
N GLU A 49 6.85 -14.68 3.76
CA GLU A 49 7.40 -15.79 2.97
C GLU A 49 8.14 -15.22 1.74
N GLU A 50 9.40 -15.63 1.53
CA GLU A 50 10.31 -15.04 0.54
C GLU A 50 9.67 -14.89 -0.85
N ASP A 51 8.91 -15.89 -1.26
CA ASP A 51 8.28 -15.97 -2.59
C ASP A 51 7.21 -14.87 -2.81
N GLN A 52 6.63 -14.32 -1.75
CA GLN A 52 5.57 -13.31 -1.83
C GLN A 52 6.08 -11.89 -1.59
N MET A 53 7.24 -11.75 -0.95
CA MET A 53 7.73 -10.45 -0.47
C MET A 53 8.04 -9.49 -1.62
N ASP A 54 8.71 -9.97 -2.68
CA ASP A 54 9.03 -9.18 -3.88
C ASP A 54 7.76 -8.73 -4.62
N ASP A 55 6.83 -9.65 -4.88
CA ASP A 55 5.63 -9.37 -5.66
C ASP A 55 4.68 -8.43 -4.91
N ASN A 56 4.54 -8.61 -3.59
CA ASN A 56 3.76 -7.72 -2.75
C ASN A 56 4.41 -6.32 -2.68
N ALA A 57 5.74 -6.24 -2.53
CA ALA A 57 6.45 -4.96 -2.50
C ALA A 57 6.24 -4.21 -3.82
N ARG A 58 6.37 -4.91 -4.95
CA ARG A 58 6.12 -4.35 -6.29
C ARG A 58 4.69 -3.84 -6.46
N LEU A 59 3.71 -4.62 -6.01
CA LEU A 59 2.30 -4.25 -6.07
C LEU A 59 2.02 -2.98 -5.26
N ILE A 60 2.54 -2.92 -4.03
CA ILE A 60 2.42 -1.76 -3.14
C ILE A 60 3.10 -0.54 -3.75
N ALA A 61 4.32 -0.70 -4.26
CA ALA A 61 5.07 0.38 -4.87
C ALA A 61 4.33 0.95 -6.08
N ALA A 62 3.73 0.10 -6.92
CA ALA A 62 2.97 0.50 -8.11
C ALA A 62 1.64 1.19 -7.78
N ALA A 63 1.03 0.88 -6.64
CA ALA A 63 -0.28 1.39 -6.25
C ALA A 63 -0.35 1.81 -4.76
N PRO A 64 0.42 2.82 -4.34
CA PRO A 64 0.48 3.23 -2.93
C PRO A 64 -0.88 3.76 -2.43
N GLU A 65 -1.64 4.46 -3.28
CA GLU A 65 -3.01 4.91 -2.95
C GLU A 65 -3.98 3.72 -2.75
N LEU A 66 -3.76 2.60 -3.46
CA LEU A 66 -4.55 1.38 -3.31
C LEU A 66 -4.24 0.72 -1.96
N LEU A 67 -2.96 0.60 -1.59
CA LEU A 67 -2.56 0.07 -0.29
C LEU A 67 -3.15 0.91 0.85
N GLU A 68 -3.02 2.24 0.79
CA GLU A 68 -3.57 3.13 1.82
C GLU A 68 -5.08 2.92 2.00
N SER A 69 -5.80 2.74 0.89
CA SER A 69 -7.24 2.48 0.89
C SER A 69 -7.59 1.12 1.49
N LEU A 70 -6.80 0.08 1.18
CA LEU A 70 -6.98 -1.26 1.74
C LEU A 70 -6.67 -1.31 3.24
N GLN A 71 -5.62 -0.62 3.70
CA GLN A 71 -5.27 -0.51 5.11
C GLN A 71 -6.37 0.19 5.92
N LYS A 72 -6.85 1.34 5.44
CA LYS A 72 -8.00 2.03 6.05
C LYS A 72 -9.23 1.13 6.13
N THR A 73 -9.49 0.37 5.06
CA THR A 73 -10.60 -0.59 5.04
C THR A 73 -10.43 -1.71 6.06
N ASN A 74 -9.21 -2.25 6.20
CA ASN A 74 -8.92 -3.31 7.15
C ASN A 74 -9.05 -2.82 8.60
N ASP A 75 -8.58 -1.62 8.92
CA ASP A 75 -8.72 -1.06 10.27
C ASP A 75 -10.18 -0.84 10.66
N LEU A 76 -10.99 -0.35 9.71
CA LEU A 76 -12.44 -0.23 9.90
C LEU A 76 -13.13 -1.59 10.13
N LEU A 77 -12.65 -2.65 9.47
CA LEU A 77 -13.18 -4.00 9.65
C LEU A 77 -12.82 -4.59 11.02
N LYS A 78 -11.68 -4.22 11.61
CA LYS A 78 -11.27 -4.71 12.94
C LYS A 78 -12.20 -4.23 14.06
N ASP A 79 -12.75 -3.03 13.91
CA ASP A 79 -13.64 -2.42 14.90
C ASP A 79 -15.11 -2.86 14.74
N LEU A 80 -15.42 -3.62 13.68
CA LEU A 80 -16.72 -4.24 13.47
C LEU A 80 -16.74 -5.64 14.07
N ASP A 81 -17.33 -5.79 15.26
CA ASP A 81 -17.80 -7.09 15.70
C ASP A 81 -19.21 -7.38 15.15
N ASN A 82 -19.51 -8.67 14.97
CA ASN A 82 -20.77 -9.18 14.42
C ASN A 82 -21.93 -9.22 15.44
N THR A 83 -21.76 -8.66 16.63
CA THR A 83 -22.73 -8.73 17.74
C THR A 83 -23.55 -7.45 17.93
N HIS A 84 -23.19 -6.35 17.28
CA HIS A 84 -23.87 -5.06 17.41
C HIS A 84 -24.75 -4.72 16.20
N THR A 85 -25.86 -5.43 16.01
CA THR A 85 -26.87 -5.05 14.99
C THR A 85 -27.55 -3.73 15.33
N GLY A 86 -27.44 -2.73 14.45
CA GLY A 86 -28.19 -1.46 14.53
C GLY A 86 -27.40 -0.24 15.02
N ASP A 87 -26.08 -0.36 15.18
CA ASP A 87 -25.22 0.73 15.63
C ASP A 87 -24.83 1.68 14.48
N SER A 88 -24.79 3.00 14.73
CA SER A 88 -24.42 4.03 13.74
C SER A 88 -23.01 3.79 13.16
N ARG A 89 -22.17 3.05 13.88
CA ARG A 89 -20.85 2.58 13.41
C ARG A 89 -20.91 1.80 12.08
N TYR A 90 -22.00 1.08 11.81
CA TYR A 90 -22.21 0.39 10.52
C TYR A 90 -22.53 1.36 9.37
N ALA A 91 -23.19 2.49 9.66
CA ALA A 91 -23.46 3.52 8.65
C ALA A 91 -22.17 4.26 8.28
N ASP A 92 -21.35 4.63 9.28
CA ASP A 92 -20.04 5.24 9.06
C ASP A 92 -19.09 4.31 8.31
N PHE A 93 -19.11 3.01 8.65
CA PHE A 93 -18.41 1.99 7.90
C PHE A 93 -18.84 1.92 6.43
N ALA A 94 -20.14 1.88 6.15
CA ALA A 94 -20.65 1.80 4.78
C ALA A 94 -20.24 3.03 3.94
N ILE A 95 -20.23 4.22 4.54
CA ILE A 95 -19.75 5.45 3.91
C ILE A 95 -18.26 5.35 3.61
N GLN A 96 -17.44 4.99 4.60
CA GLN A 96 -15.99 4.94 4.44
C GLN A 96 -15.54 3.81 3.49
N TYR A 97 -16.22 2.66 3.52
CA TYR A 97 -16.02 1.58 2.55
C TYR A 97 -16.34 2.03 1.12
N SER A 98 -17.42 2.80 0.93
CA SER A 98 -17.76 3.38 -0.38
C SER A 98 -16.70 4.36 -0.89
N GLU A 99 -16.11 5.16 -0.01
CA GLU A 99 -14.98 6.04 -0.36
C GLU A 99 -13.71 5.25 -0.72
N ASN A 100 -13.36 4.25 0.09
CA ASN A 100 -12.22 3.39 -0.16
C ASN A 100 -12.38 2.62 -1.48
N ARG A 101 -13.60 2.16 -1.78
CA ARG A 101 -13.92 1.52 -3.06
C ARG A 101 -13.67 2.45 -4.25
N LYS A 102 -14.04 3.74 -4.16
CA LYS A 102 -13.74 4.72 -5.23
C LYS A 102 -12.24 4.91 -5.44
N LEU A 103 -11.46 4.87 -4.36
CA LEU A 103 -10.00 4.94 -4.44
C LEU A 103 -9.41 3.67 -5.08
N ILE A 104 -9.96 2.50 -4.74
CA ILE A 104 -9.59 1.21 -5.35
C ILE A 104 -9.91 1.21 -6.85
N GLU A 105 -11.14 1.57 -7.24
CA GLU A 105 -11.58 1.63 -8.64
C GLU A 105 -10.71 2.61 -9.45
N LYS A 106 -10.43 3.80 -8.89
CA LYS A 106 -9.50 4.78 -9.48
C LYS A 106 -8.09 4.22 -9.65
N ALA A 107 -7.57 3.48 -8.68
CA ALA A 107 -6.23 2.88 -8.76
C ALA A 107 -6.16 1.75 -9.79
N LEU A 108 -7.26 1.00 -9.95
CA LEU A 108 -7.39 -0.09 -10.92
C LEU A 108 -7.78 0.38 -12.34
N GLY A 109 -8.17 1.65 -12.50
CA GLY A 109 -8.55 2.24 -13.79
C GLY A 109 -9.88 1.73 -14.33
N ILE A 110 -10.79 1.30 -13.44
CA ILE A 110 -12.13 0.76 -13.76
C ILE A 110 -13.24 1.67 -13.25
#